data_AF-A0A7Y5BHI3-F1
#
_entry.id   AF-A0A7Y5BHI3-F1
#
_cell.length_a   1.000
_cell.length_b   1.000
_cell.length_c   1.000
_cell.angle_alpha   90.00
_cell.angle_beta   90.00
_cell.angle_gamma   90.00
#
_symmetry.space_group_name_H-M   'P 1'
#
loop_
_entity.id
_entity.type
_entity.pdbx_description
1 polymer ?
#
loop_
_entity_poly.entity_id
_entity_poly.type
_entity_poly.pdbx_seq_one_letter_code
_entity_poly.pdbx_strand_id
1 'polypeptide(L)'
;MGKLRDQMTMEMELRNYSPKTIQAYIGHMTAFTRMFHKSPAEMGDAEIRQYLHHLKTVKKVSYSNINIAYSALKFFYTQVLRRQWQVMKLP
;
A
#
# COMPACT_ATOMS: atom_id res chain seq x y z
N MET A 1 11.65 3.87 -4.64
CA MET A 1 10.99 2.55 -4.47
C MET A 1 11.31 1.57 -5.61
N GLY A 2 12.46 1.65 -6.31
CA GLY A 2 12.73 0.94 -7.57
C GLY A 2 12.49 -0.58 -7.52
N LYS A 3 13.45 -1.34 -6.98
CA LYS A 3 13.37 -2.81 -6.95
C LYS A 3 12.09 -3.37 -6.31
N LEU A 4 11.61 -2.74 -5.22
CA LEU A 4 10.40 -3.17 -4.51
C LEU A 4 9.11 -2.91 -5.31
N ARG A 5 9.08 -1.83 -6.10
CA ARG A 5 7.97 -1.54 -7.03
C ARG A 5 7.93 -2.60 -8.12
N ASP A 6 9.07 -2.91 -8.73
CA ASP A 6 9.14 -3.86 -9.84
C ASP A 6 8.71 -5.26 -9.38
N GLN A 7 9.15 -5.67 -8.19
CA GLN A 7 8.70 -6.91 -7.55
C GLN A 7 7.19 -6.92 -7.29
N MET A 8 6.63 -5.82 -6.77
CA MET A 8 5.20 -5.72 -6.54
C MET A 8 4.40 -5.80 -7.84
N THR A 9 4.85 -5.11 -8.90
CA THR A 9 4.22 -5.15 -10.23
C THR A 9 4.22 -6.57 -10.77
N MET A 10 5.37 -7.25 -10.77
CA MET A 10 5.49 -8.64 -11.23
C MET A 10 4.55 -9.59 -10.46
N GLU A 11 4.53 -9.50 -9.13
CA GLU A 11 3.65 -10.33 -8.28
C GLU A 11 2.15 -10.09 -8.55
N MET A 12 1.77 -8.86 -8.88
CA MET A 12 0.39 -8.53 -9.23
C MET A 12 0.01 -9.03 -10.64
N GLU A 13 0.92 -8.91 -11.61
CA GLU A 13 0.74 -9.42 -12.97
C GLU A 13 0.59 -10.95 -12.98
N LEU A 14 1.43 -11.67 -12.22
CA LEU A 14 1.33 -13.13 -12.06
C LEU A 14 -0.01 -13.59 -11.48
N ARG A 15 -0.73 -12.69 -10.78
CA ARG A 15 -2.05 -12.94 -10.19
C ARG A 15 -3.19 -12.40 -11.05
N ASN A 16 -2.91 -11.98 -12.28
CA ASN A 16 -3.88 -11.45 -13.23
C ASN A 16 -4.62 -10.20 -12.74
N TYR A 17 -3.96 -9.35 -11.95
CA TYR A 17 -4.53 -8.05 -11.62
C TYR A 17 -4.62 -7.17 -12.88
N SER A 18 -5.71 -6.41 -12.99
CA SER A 18 -5.87 -5.49 -14.12
C SER A 18 -4.76 -4.40 -14.09
N PRO A 19 -4.32 -3.89 -15.25
CA PRO A 19 -3.35 -2.79 -15.32
C PRO A 19 -3.78 -1.56 -14.51
N LYS A 20 -5.09 -1.27 -14.49
CA LYS A 20 -5.67 -0.18 -13.69
C LYS A 20 -5.50 -0.41 -12.19
N THR A 21 -5.68 -1.64 -11.72
CA THR A 21 -5.48 -1.99 -10.31
C THR A 21 -4.01 -1.92 -9.93
N ILE A 22 -3.11 -2.39 -10.78
CA ILE A 22 -1.66 -2.29 -10.58
C ILE A 22 -1.25 -0.82 -10.42
N GLN A 23 -1.68 0.05 -11.35
CA GLN A 23 -1.38 1.48 -11.28
C GLN A 23 -1.89 2.12 -9.98
N ALA A 24 -3.12 1.79 -9.56
CA ALA A 24 -3.68 2.29 -8.30
C ALA A 24 -2.84 1.85 -7.09
N TYR A 25 -2.46 0.57 -7.05
CA TYR A 25 -1.69 0.00 -5.93
C TYR A 25 -0.29 0.63 -5.86
N ILE A 26 0.42 0.71 -6.98
CA ILE A 26 1.74 1.35 -7.06
C ILE A 26 1.64 2.84 -6.71
N GLY A 27 0.58 3.52 -7.14
CA GLY A 27 0.32 4.92 -6.79
C GLY A 27 0.20 5.12 -5.29
N HIS A 28 -0.59 4.29 -4.60
CA HIS A 28 -0.72 4.34 -3.15
C HIS A 28 0.58 4.01 -2.42
N MET A 29 1.30 2.98 -2.84
CA MET A 29 2.61 2.67 -2.26
C MET A 29 3.59 3.83 -2.44
N THR A 30 3.57 4.49 -3.60
CA THR A 30 4.47 5.63 -3.88
C THR A 30 4.12 6.81 -2.98
N ALA A 31 2.83 7.15 -2.87
CA ALA A 31 2.36 8.19 -1.96
C ALA A 31 2.70 7.89 -0.49
N PHE A 32 2.56 6.62 -0.07
CA PHE A 32 2.94 6.16 1.27
C PHE A 32 4.43 6.39 1.54
N THR A 33 5.32 5.92 0.65
CA THR A 33 6.77 6.12 0.81
C THR A 33 7.19 7.59 0.77
N ARG A 34 6.51 8.40 -0.03
CA ARG A 34 6.74 9.85 -0.10
C ARG A 34 6.34 10.56 1.19
N MET A 35 5.29 10.12 1.87
CA MET A 35 4.83 10.74 3.12
C MET A 35 5.86 10.59 4.26
N PHE A 36 6.55 9.45 4.34
CA PHE A 36 7.47 9.16 5.43
C PHE A 36 8.95 9.30 5.07
N HIS A 37 9.28 9.46 3.78
CA HIS A 37 10.66 9.51 3.28
C HIS A 37 11.52 8.31 3.70
N LYS A 38 10.88 7.14 3.88
CA LYS A 38 11.52 5.89 4.29
C LYS A 38 11.26 4.78 3.28
N SER A 39 12.11 3.77 3.29
CA SER A 39 11.83 2.55 2.55
C SER A 39 10.58 1.88 3.12
N PRO A 40 9.64 1.38 2.30
CA PRO A 40 8.49 0.65 2.81
C PRO A 40 8.86 -0.69 3.45
N ALA A 41 10.10 -1.15 3.29
CA ALA A 41 10.64 -2.26 4.06
C ALA A 41 10.98 -1.89 5.51
N GLU A 42 11.18 -0.62 5.84
CA GLU A 42 11.54 -0.17 7.20
C GLU A 42 10.32 0.34 7.98
N MET A 43 9.16 0.39 7.33
CA MET A 43 7.91 0.87 7.90
C MET A 43 7.02 -0.30 8.35
N GLY A 44 6.04 0.00 9.20
CA GLY A 44 5.10 -0.99 9.73
C GLY A 44 3.75 -0.39 10.08
N ASP A 45 3.10 -1.00 11.07
CA ASP A 45 1.71 -0.71 11.42
C ASP A 45 1.45 0.74 11.82
N ALA A 46 2.44 1.40 12.44
CA ALA A 46 2.33 2.80 12.85
C ALA A 46 2.20 3.72 11.64
N GLU A 47 3.11 3.61 10.66
CA GLU A 47 3.07 4.41 9.43
C GLU A 47 1.83 4.08 8.59
N ILE A 48 1.45 2.81 8.52
CA ILE A 48 0.24 2.38 7.79
C ILE A 48 -1.01 3.07 8.36
N ARG A 49 -1.19 3.05 9.68
CA ARG A 49 -2.32 3.71 10.35
C ARG A 49 -2.30 5.21 10.11
N GLN A 50 -1.14 5.85 10.23
CA GLN A 50 -0.99 7.29 9.98
C GLN A 50 -1.32 7.67 8.54
N TYR A 51 -0.91 6.86 7.55
CA TYR A 51 -1.23 7.10 6.15
C TYR A 51 -2.72 6.96 5.85
N LEU A 52 -3.37 5.91 6.33
CA LEU A 52 -4.81 5.72 6.13
C LEU A 52 -5.61 6.82 6.84
N HIS A 53 -5.16 7.25 8.03
CA HIS A 53 -5.73 8.40 8.72
C HIS A 53 -5.54 9.70 7.94
N HIS A 54 -4.36 9.93 7.35
CA HIS A 54 -4.09 11.09 6.49
C HIS A 54 -4.98 11.10 5.24
N LEU A 55 -5.17 9.95 4.59
CA LEU A 55 -6.09 9.83 3.46
C LEU A 55 -7.52 10.23 3.86
N LYS A 56 -7.99 9.79 5.03
CA LYS A 56 -9.32 10.09 5.54
C LYS A 56 -9.49 11.55 5.94
N THR A 57 -8.56 12.10 6.71
CA THR A 57 -8.74 13.40 7.37
C THR A 57 -8.22 14.58 6.55
N VAL A 58 -7.07 14.40 5.90
CA VAL A 58 -6.41 15.47 5.15
C VAL A 58 -6.83 15.43 3.68
N LYS A 59 -6.74 14.26 3.03
CA LYS A 59 -7.10 14.13 1.61
C LYS A 59 -8.60 13.97 1.39
N LYS A 60 -9.37 13.67 2.44
CA LYS A 60 -10.84 13.48 2.42
C LYS A 60 -11.31 12.58 1.26
N VAL A 61 -10.54 11.53 0.97
CA VAL A 61 -10.87 10.61 -0.12
C VAL A 61 -12.04 9.71 0.28
N SER A 62 -12.72 9.14 -0.72
CA SER A 62 -13.81 8.19 -0.48
C SER A 62 -13.31 6.94 0.24
N TYR A 63 -14.21 6.30 0.97
CA TYR A 63 -13.92 5.06 1.69
C TYR A 63 -13.42 3.95 0.74
N SER A 64 -13.97 3.85 -0.47
CA SER A 64 -13.49 2.92 -1.50
C SER A 64 -12.02 3.16 -1.86
N ASN A 65 -11.57 4.42 -1.92
CA ASN A 65 -10.17 4.74 -2.20
C ASN A 65 -9.25 4.37 -1.02
N ILE A 66 -9.72 4.54 0.22
CA ILE A 66 -9.00 4.07 1.42
C ILE A 66 -8.86 2.55 1.39
N ASN A 67 -9.90 1.82 0.96
CA ASN A 67 -9.84 0.37 0.85
C ASN A 67 -8.85 -0.11 -0.22
N ILE A 68 -8.74 0.61 -1.34
CA ILE A 68 -7.72 0.34 -2.35
C ILE A 68 -6.33 0.55 -1.74
N ALA A 69 -6.11 1.67 -1.03
CA ALA A 69 -4.85 1.96 -0.34
C ALA A 69 -4.48 0.88 0.69
N TYR A 70 -5.45 0.48 1.52
CA TYR A 70 -5.28 -0.58 2.52
C TYR A 70 -4.92 -1.91 1.85
N SER A 71 -5.64 -2.28 0.78
CA SER A 71 -5.39 -3.53 0.05
C SER A 71 -4.02 -3.54 -0.63
N ALA A 72 -3.58 -2.39 -1.16
CA ALA A 72 -2.26 -2.22 -1.73
C ALA A 72 -1.15 -2.43 -0.69
N LEU A 73 -1.29 -1.81 0.48
CA LEU A 73 -0.37 -1.99 1.60
C LEU A 73 -0.36 -3.45 2.06
N LYS A 74 -1.53 -4.03 2.30
CA LYS A 74 -1.65 -5.43 2.71
C LYS A 74 -0.97 -6.36 1.71
N PHE A 75 -1.21 -6.17 0.42
CA PHE A 75 -0.58 -6.96 -0.63
C PHE A 75 0.94 -6.83 -0.58
N PHE A 76 1.45 -5.60 -0.51
CA PHE A 76 2.88 -5.36 -0.47
C PHE A 76 3.56 -6.05 0.73
N TYR A 77 3.04 -5.84 1.94
CA TYR A 77 3.66 -6.41 3.14
C TYR A 77 3.53 -7.94 3.21
N THR A 78 2.41 -8.51 2.75
CA THR A 78 2.20 -9.97 2.84
C THR A 78 2.80 -10.76 1.67
N GLN A 79 2.75 -10.22 0.44
CA GLN A 79 3.16 -10.95 -0.76
C GLN A 79 4.58 -10.58 -1.18
N VAL A 80 4.94 -9.30 -1.12
CA VAL A 80 6.27 -8.83 -1.56
C VAL A 80 7.30 -8.98 -0.43
N LEU A 81 6.97 -8.51 0.77
CA LEU A 81 7.88 -8.59 1.92
C LEU A 81 7.72 -9.85 2.77
N ARG A 82 6.71 -10.69 2.50
CA ARG A 82 6.43 -11.94 3.23
C ARG A 82 6.32 -11.75 4.76
N ARG A 83 5.78 -10.60 5.19
CA ARG A 83 5.55 -10.27 6.61
C ARG A 83 4.13 -10.65 7.04
N GLN A 84 3.97 -10.94 8.32
CA GLN A 84 2.65 -11.03 8.91
C GLN A 84 1.96 -9.67 8.90
N TRP A 85 0.69 -9.67 8.52
CA TRP A 85 -0.14 -8.46 8.52
C TRP A 85 -0.95 -8.40 9.81
N GLN A 86 -0.54 -7.53 10.73
CA GLN A 86 -1.21 -7.35 12.02
C GLN A 86 -1.94 -6.01 12.17
N VAL A 87 -2.03 -5.24 11.08
CA VAL A 87 -2.84 -4.01 11.06
C VAL A 87 -4.30 -4.41 11.30
N MET A 88 -4.74 -4.20 12.55
CA MET A 88 -6.12 -4.36 13.03
C MET A 88 -7.12 -4.02 11.93
N LYS A 89 -8.15 -4.85 11.75
CA LYS A 89 -9.26 -4.62 10.82
C LYS A 89 -9.80 -3.21 11.06
N LEU A 90 -9.38 -2.25 10.24
CA LEU A 90 -10.03 -0.95 10.18
C LEU A 90 -11.43 -1.24 9.62
N PRO A 91 -12.49 -0.78 10.30
CA PRO A 91 -13.87 -1.09 9.94
C PRO A 91 -14.23 -0.56 8.57
#